data_AF-A0A4Z0JCK3-F1
#
_entry.id   AF-A0A4Z0JCK3-F1
#
_cell.length_a   1.000
_cell.length_b   1.000
_cell.length_c   1.000
_cell.angle_alpha   90.00
_cell.angle_beta   90.00
_cell.angle_gamma   90.00
#
_symmetry.space_group_name_H-M   'P 1'
#
loop_
_entity.id
_entity.type
_entity.pdbx_description
1 polymer ?
#
loop_
_entity_poly.entity_id
_entity_poly.type
_entity_poly.pdbx_seq_one_letter_code
_entity_poly.pdbx_strand_id
1 'polypeptide(L)'
;MLKTSRLTFLEFFGYLALVLGVAIELYALLSSPGSKLSGDNMFGGAVVMALAVAFIHSKHLIFNLILIGLSTLGFAYFTFIHTQNWLWTVVLGVAVAAFLVYFFGIRSDVRRNQSDWFHFN
;
A
#
# COMPACT_ATOMS: atom_id res chain seq x y z
N MET A 1 12.90 -23.37 22.96
CA MET A 1 12.82 -23.53 21.49
C MET A 1 12.46 -22.19 20.88
N LEU A 2 13.43 -21.48 20.30
CA LEU A 2 13.14 -20.30 19.47
C LEU A 2 12.49 -20.81 18.18
N LYS A 3 11.17 -20.63 18.05
CA LYS A 3 10.41 -20.94 16.84
C LYS A 3 10.79 -19.89 15.80
N THR A 4 11.87 -20.12 15.06
CA THR A 4 12.23 -19.30 13.90
C THR A 4 11.19 -19.58 12.82
N SER A 5 10.10 -18.83 12.86
CA SER A 5 9.11 -18.78 11.80
C SER A 5 9.82 -18.26 10.56
N ARG A 6 10.31 -19.17 9.69
CA ARG A 6 10.89 -18.77 8.41
C ARG A 6 9.78 -18.06 7.63
N LEU A 7 9.99 -16.78 7.35
CA LEU A 7 9.16 -16.03 6.43
C LEU A 7 9.15 -16.79 5.10
N THR A 8 7.97 -16.92 4.51
CA THR A 8 7.87 -17.42 3.15
C THR A 8 8.56 -16.44 2.20
N PHE A 9 9.03 -16.93 1.06
CA PHE A 9 9.66 -16.06 0.05
C PHE A 9 8.76 -14.87 -0.33
N LEU A 10 7.45 -15.10 -0.42
CA LEU A 10 6.46 -14.05 -0.66
C LEU A 10 6.42 -12.99 0.44
N GLU A 11 6.39 -13.40 1.71
CA GLU A 11 6.39 -12.45 2.83
C GLU A 11 7.70 -11.66 2.89
N PHE A 12 8.85 -12.31 2.67
CA PHE A 12 10.15 -11.63 2.59
C PHE A 12 10.17 -10.59 1.47
N PHE A 13 9.70 -10.97 0.27
CA PHE A 13 9.57 -10.05 -0.85
C PHE A 13 8.63 -8.88 -0.53
N GLY A 14 7.52 -9.15 0.16
CA GLY A 14 6.60 -8.11 0.62
C GLY A 14 7.24 -7.13 1.60
N TYR A 15 8.01 -7.59 2.57
CA TYR A 15 8.75 -6.71 3.48
C TYR A 15 9.85 -5.93 2.77
N LEU A 16 10.53 -6.54 1.80
CA LEU A 16 11.53 -5.86 0.99
C LEU A 16 10.88 -4.75 0.14
N ALA A 17 9.73 -5.03 -0.48
CA ALA A 17 8.92 -4.03 -1.17
C ALA A 17 8.46 -2.92 -0.22
N LEU A 18 8.06 -3.23 1.01
CA LEU A 18 7.69 -2.22 2.00
C LEU A 18 8.86 -1.27 2.29
N VAL A 19 10.03 -1.83 2.59
CA VAL A 19 11.24 -1.03 2.88
C VAL A 19 11.62 -0.16 1.69
N LEU A 20 11.59 -0.72 0.47
CA LEU A 20 11.88 0.03 -0.75
C LEU A 20 10.85 1.13 -1.01
N GLY A 21 9.55 0.85 -0.88
CA GLY A 21 8.48 1.82 -1.08
C GLY A 21 8.62 3.02 -0.14
N VAL A 22 8.82 2.76 1.16
CA VAL A 22 9.05 3.81 2.17
C VAL A 22 10.34 4.59 1.88
N ALA A 23 11.43 3.90 1.51
CA ALA A 23 12.68 4.57 1.18
C ALA A 23 12.55 5.49 -0.05
N ILE A 24 11.81 5.07 -1.07
CA ILE A 24 11.56 5.86 -2.28
C ILE A 24 10.69 7.08 -1.95
N GLU A 25 9.63 6.94 -1.17
CA GLU A 25 8.78 8.07 -0.77
C GLU A 25 9.55 9.09 0.08
N LEU A 26 10.33 8.62 1.06
CA LEU A 26 11.20 9.49 1.86
C LEU A 26 12.24 10.19 0.98
N TYR A 27 12.86 9.47 0.05
CA TYR A 27 13.81 10.06 -0.89
C TYR A 27 13.14 11.12 -1.79
N ALA A 28 11.92 10.87 -2.26
CA ALA A 28 11.17 11.81 -3.06
C ALA A 28 10.88 13.11 -2.29
N LEU A 29 10.51 13.01 -1.01
CA LEU A 29 10.25 14.17 -0.15
C LEU A 29 11.52 14.98 0.15
N LEU A 30 12.67 14.32 0.30
CA LEU A 30 13.92 14.98 0.70
C LEU A 30 14.73 15.53 -0.47
N SER A 31 14.67 14.90 -1.65
CA SER A 31 15.58 15.23 -2.77
C SER A 31 15.15 16.47 -3.54
N SER A 32 13.87 16.64 -3.89
CA SER A 32 13.37 17.77 -4.67
C SER A 32 11.88 18.02 -4.41
N PRO A 33 11.50 18.40 -3.18
CA PRO A 33 10.09 18.55 -2.81
C PRO A 33 9.38 19.58 -3.70
N GLY A 34 8.21 19.22 -4.19
CA GLY A 34 7.38 20.09 -5.04
C GLY A 34 7.70 19.99 -6.53
N SER A 35 8.77 19.29 -6.91
CA SER A 35 9.11 19.07 -8.32
C SER A 35 8.33 17.91 -8.92
N LYS A 36 8.13 17.94 -10.25
CA LYS A 36 7.51 16.82 -10.99
C LYS A 36 8.28 15.51 -10.79
N LEU A 37 9.61 15.57 -10.75
CA LEU A 37 10.48 14.42 -10.48
C LEU A 37 10.20 13.78 -9.11
N SER A 38 10.00 14.59 -8.07
CA SER A 38 9.59 14.09 -6.76
C SER A 38 8.19 13.46 -6.82
N GLY A 39 7.26 14.05 -7.58
CA GLY A 39 5.95 13.46 -7.85
C GLY A 39 6.03 12.07 -8.47
N ASP A 40 6.85 11.90 -9.52
CA ASP A 40 7.04 10.62 -10.22
C ASP A 40 7.66 9.55 -9.31
N ASN A 41 8.67 9.94 -8.52
CA ASN A 41 9.28 9.06 -7.54
C ASN A 41 8.29 8.64 -6.45
N MET A 42 7.47 9.59 -5.97
CA MET A 42 6.43 9.33 -4.98
C MET A 42 5.37 8.36 -5.51
N PHE A 43 4.96 8.51 -6.78
CA PHE A 43 4.07 7.55 -7.43
C PHE A 43 4.70 6.15 -7.50
N GLY A 44 5.98 6.06 -7.89
CA GLY A 44 6.71 4.80 -7.88
C GLY A 44 6.75 4.14 -6.50
N GLY A 45 7.05 4.92 -5.45
CA GLY A 45 7.04 4.47 -4.05
C GLY A 45 5.66 3.95 -3.61
N ALA A 46 4.60 4.68 -3.97
CA ALA A 46 3.22 4.31 -3.66
C ALA A 46 2.81 2.99 -4.31
N VAL A 47 3.17 2.76 -5.58
CA VAL A 47 2.92 1.49 -6.29
C VAL A 47 3.67 0.34 -5.63
N VAL A 48 4.94 0.54 -5.29
CA VAL A 48 5.75 -0.46 -4.61
C VAL A 48 5.17 -0.79 -3.23
N MET A 49 4.65 0.20 -2.49
CA MET A 49 3.95 -0.04 -1.23
C MET A 49 2.63 -0.81 -1.43
N ALA A 50 1.86 -0.51 -2.48
CA ALA A 50 0.65 -1.28 -2.79
C ALA A 50 0.99 -2.75 -3.08
N LEU A 51 2.11 -3.02 -3.76
CA LEU A 51 2.63 -4.39 -3.94
C LEU A 51 3.04 -5.01 -2.60
N ALA A 52 3.68 -4.26 -1.71
CA ALA A 52 4.02 -4.75 -0.38
C ALA A 52 2.78 -5.23 0.39
N VAL A 53 1.69 -4.47 0.36
CA VAL A 53 0.39 -4.89 0.93
C VAL A 53 -0.08 -6.21 0.32
N ALA A 54 0.02 -6.33 -1.00
CA ALA A 54 -0.37 -7.54 -1.72
C ALA A 54 0.44 -8.78 -1.32
N PHE A 55 1.73 -8.63 -1.02
CA PHE A 55 2.62 -9.75 -0.74
C PHE A 55 2.69 -10.13 0.74
N ILE A 56 2.64 -9.15 1.66
CA ILE A 56 2.76 -9.40 3.11
C ILE A 56 1.57 -10.22 3.65
N HIS A 57 0.37 -10.12 3.04
CA HIS A 57 -0.83 -10.85 3.49
C HIS A 57 -1.07 -10.78 5.01
N SER A 58 -0.82 -9.61 5.62
CA SER A 58 -0.94 -9.44 7.06
C SER A 58 -2.38 -9.66 7.52
N LYS A 59 -2.55 -10.39 8.62
CA LYS A 59 -3.84 -10.59 9.30
C LYS A 59 -4.30 -9.33 10.06
N HIS A 60 -3.43 -8.33 10.23
CA HIS A 60 -3.73 -7.11 10.96
C HIS A 60 -4.32 -6.05 10.02
N LEU A 61 -5.64 -5.85 10.13
CA LEU A 61 -6.38 -4.88 9.32
C LEU A 61 -5.82 -3.45 9.44
N ILE A 62 -5.44 -3.03 10.66
CA ILE A 62 -4.86 -1.70 10.91
C ILE A 62 -3.55 -1.52 10.12
N PHE A 63 -2.70 -2.54 10.09
CA PHE A 63 -1.43 -2.48 9.35
C PHE A 63 -1.66 -2.31 7.84
N ASN A 64 -2.62 -3.05 7.28
CA ASN A 64 -2.97 -2.93 5.87
C ASN A 64 -3.57 -1.54 5.55
N LEU A 65 -4.43 -1.01 6.43
CA LEU A 65 -5.01 0.32 6.27
C LEU A 65 -3.94 1.43 6.31
N ILE A 66 -2.95 1.31 7.20
CA ILE A 66 -1.83 2.27 7.28
C ILE A 66 -1.05 2.26 5.96
N LEU A 67 -0.72 1.08 5.43
CA LEU A 67 0.02 0.96 4.17
C LEU A 67 -0.79 1.46 2.96
N ILE A 68 -2.10 1.16 2.92
CA ILE A 68 -2.99 1.69 1.90
C ILE A 68 -3.08 3.22 1.99
N GLY A 69 -3.16 3.77 3.20
CA GLY A 69 -3.17 5.21 3.43
C GLY A 69 -1.88 5.87 2.96
N LEU A 70 -0.72 5.31 3.32
CA LEU A 70 0.59 5.77 2.86
C LEU A 70 0.71 5.75 1.33
N SER A 71 0.35 4.62 0.71
CA SER A 71 0.32 4.49 -0.76
C SER A 71 -0.61 5.55 -1.38
N THR A 72 -1.80 5.72 -0.83
CA THR A 72 -2.76 6.74 -1.30
C THR A 72 -2.19 8.15 -1.22
N LEU A 73 -1.47 8.49 -0.14
CA LEU A 73 -0.82 9.79 -0.01
C LEU A 73 0.22 10.02 -1.11
N GLY A 74 0.96 8.99 -1.51
CA GLY A 74 1.90 9.11 -2.62
C GLY A 74 1.21 9.37 -3.96
N PHE A 75 0.08 8.71 -4.25
CA PHE A 75 -0.74 9.01 -5.43
C PHE A 75 -1.35 10.42 -5.39
N ALA A 76 -1.83 10.85 -4.22
CA ALA A 76 -2.38 12.19 -4.03
C ALA A 76 -1.32 13.26 -4.27
N TYR A 77 -0.11 13.06 -3.72
CA TYR A 77 1.03 13.94 -3.94
C TYR A 77 1.41 14.03 -5.42
N PHE A 78 1.57 12.90 -6.11
CA PHE A 78 1.83 12.86 -7.55
C PHE A 78 0.79 13.67 -8.34
N THR A 79 -0.49 13.46 -8.02
CA THR A 79 -1.61 14.14 -8.68
C THR A 79 -1.57 15.65 -8.43
N PHE A 80 -1.29 16.05 -7.19
CA PHE A 80 -1.19 17.46 -6.82
C PHE A 80 -0.04 18.16 -7.55
N ILE A 81 1.14 17.55 -7.58
CA ILE A 81 2.30 18.12 -8.25
C ILE A 81 2.06 18.30 -9.76
N HIS A 82 1.40 17.33 -10.40
CA HIS A 82 1.15 17.37 -11.84
C HIS A 82 -0.02 18.28 -12.24
N THR A 83 -1.07 18.34 -11.43
CA THR A 83 -2.30 19.06 -11.77
C THR A 83 -2.37 20.44 -11.13
N GLN A 84 -1.66 20.67 -10.01
CA GLN A 84 -1.77 21.85 -9.16
C GLN A 84 -3.21 22.18 -8.75
N ASN A 85 -4.09 21.17 -8.71
CA ASN A 85 -5.51 21.31 -8.47
C ASN A 85 -5.97 20.35 -7.36
N TRP A 86 -6.35 20.93 -6.23
CA TRP A 86 -6.80 20.20 -5.04
C TRP A 86 -8.05 19.34 -5.30
N LEU A 87 -8.96 19.77 -6.17
CA LEU A 87 -10.18 19.03 -6.47
C LEU A 87 -9.84 17.67 -7.09
N TRP A 88 -8.96 17.66 -8.09
CA TRP A 88 -8.49 16.44 -8.75
C TRP A 88 -7.64 15.57 -7.83
N THR A 89 -6.81 16.18 -6.98
CA THR A 89 -6.04 15.46 -5.96
C THR A 89 -6.95 14.68 -5.01
N VAL A 90 -8.02 15.31 -4.51
CA VAL A 90 -8.96 14.65 -3.59
C VAL A 90 -9.74 13.55 -4.33
N VAL A 91 -10.25 13.83 -5.53
CA VAL A 91 -11.00 12.85 -6.32
C VAL A 91 -10.15 11.61 -6.61
N LEU A 92 -8.91 11.79 -7.09
CA LEU A 92 -8.02 10.67 -7.38
C LEU A 92 -7.53 9.97 -6.11
N GLY A 93 -7.25 10.71 -5.04
CA GLY A 93 -6.89 10.12 -3.74
C GLY A 93 -8.00 9.22 -3.20
N VAL A 94 -9.25 9.68 -3.22
CA VAL A 94 -10.41 8.88 -2.79
C VAL A 94 -10.62 7.68 -3.71
N ALA A 95 -10.51 7.86 -5.03
CA ALA A 95 -10.67 6.78 -5.99
C ALA A 95 -9.61 5.67 -5.79
N VAL A 96 -8.34 6.04 -5.58
CA VAL A 96 -7.25 5.10 -5.31
C VAL A 96 -7.43 4.43 -3.97
N ALA A 97 -7.78 5.17 -2.91
CA ALA A 97 -8.06 4.57 -1.61
C ALA A 97 -9.18 3.53 -1.69
N ALA A 98 -10.30 3.90 -2.32
CA ALA A 98 -11.43 2.99 -2.52
C ALA A 98 -11.02 1.76 -3.34
N PHE A 99 -10.23 1.95 -4.41
CA PHE A 99 -9.72 0.85 -5.23
C PHE A 99 -8.82 -0.10 -4.43
N LEU A 100 -7.86 0.41 -3.66
CA LEU A 100 -6.95 -0.40 -2.86
C LEU A 100 -7.67 -1.12 -1.72
N VAL A 101 -8.59 -0.43 -1.03
CA VAL A 101 -9.44 -1.04 0.00
C VAL A 101 -10.34 -2.13 -0.59
N TYR A 102 -10.96 -1.88 -1.74
CA TYR A 102 -11.77 -2.88 -2.43
C TYR A 102 -10.91 -4.10 -2.82
N PHE A 103 -9.79 -3.86 -3.49
CA PHE A 103 -8.94 -4.92 -4.03
C PHE A 103 -8.30 -5.80 -2.95
N PHE A 104 -7.84 -5.18 -1.84
CA PHE A 104 -7.17 -5.90 -0.75
C PHE A 104 -8.10 -6.29 0.41
N GLY A 105 -9.09 -5.46 0.73
CA GLY A 105 -10.07 -5.73 1.79
C GLY A 105 -11.04 -6.85 1.44
N ILE A 106 -11.53 -6.92 0.20
CA ILE A 106 -12.42 -8.02 -0.22
C ILE A 106 -11.66 -9.36 -0.22
N ARG A 107 -10.37 -9.36 -0.55
CA ARG A 107 -9.56 -10.59 -0.49
C ARG A 107 -9.42 -11.14 0.93
N SER A 108 -9.38 -10.29 1.96
CA SER A 108 -9.33 -10.78 3.35
C SER A 108 -10.68 -11.34 3.83
N ASP A 109 -11.79 -10.72 3.42
CA ASP A 109 -13.13 -11.14 3.86
C ASP A 109 -13.61 -12.40 3.13
N VAL A 110 -13.32 -12.53 1.83
CA VAL A 110 -13.64 -13.75 1.07
C VAL A 110 -12.94 -14.98 1.65
N ARG A 111 -11.72 -14.83 2.20
CA ARG A 111 -10.99 -15.95 2.83
C ARG A 111 -11.52 -16.31 4.21
N ARG A 112 -12.06 -15.35 4.97
CA ARG A 112 -12.73 -15.59 6.27
C ARG A 112 -14.08 -16.29 6.09
N ASN A 113 -14.89 -15.85 5.14
CA ASN A 113 -16.17 -16.51 4.86
C ASN A 113 -16.04 -17.93 4.29
N GLN A 114 -14.89 -18.27 3.71
CA GLN A 114 -14.60 -19.63 3.24
C GLN A 114 -14.10 -20.56 4.37
N SER A 115 -13.59 -20.04 5.50
CA SER A 115 -13.17 -20.88 6.64
C SER A 115 -14.31 -21.30 7.56
N ASP A 116 -15.40 -20.53 7.61
CA ASP A 116 -16.55 -20.83 8.48
C ASP A 116 -17.53 -21.83 7.85
N TRP A 117 -17.34 -22.20 6.58
CA TRP A 117 -18.19 -23.17 5.88
C TRP A 117 -17.95 -24.65 6.26
N PHE A 118 -16.96 -24.95 7.11
CA PHE A 118 -16.62 -26.33 7.50
C PHE A 118 -16.88 -26.67 8.98
N HIS A 119 -17.60 -25.83 9.72
CA HIS A 119 -18.00 -26.14 11.10
C HIS A 119 -19.52 -26.27 11.22
N PHE A 120 -20.08 -27.26 10.53
CA PHE A 120 -21.31 -27.91 10.98
C PHE A 120 -20.91 -29.14 11.80
N ASN A 121 -20.95 -29.04 13.12
CA ASN A 121 -20.99 -30.19 14.02
C ASN A 121 -21.91 -29.86 15.19
#